data_AF-A0A3N2IAJ4-F1
#
_entry.id   AF-A0A3N2IAJ4-F1
#
_cell.length_a   1.000
_cell.length_b   1.000
_cell.length_c   1.000
_cell.angle_alpha   90.00
_cell.angle_beta   90.00
_cell.angle_gamma   90.00
#
_symmetry.space_group_name_H-M   'P 1'
#
loop_
_entity.id
_entity.type
_entity.pdbx_description
1 polymer ?
#
loop_
_entity_poly.entity_id
_entity_poly.type
_entity_poly.pdbx_seq_one_letter_code
_entity_poly.pdbx_strand_id
1 'polypeptide(L)'
;MSLTLSVPPRTAAPALAGLPVAVIGAGPVGLAAAAQLLERGVDVVIYEAGPSAATAVRAWGHTRLFTPWEHLVDPAAARLLDTTDWEAPAAKKLPYGADFVRDYLEPLAATPELSGRIRYGHRVTAVSRQGMDRTRSTGRAETPFLLRLDHDGEVRDELARAVIDTSGTYTTPNTLTSSGVGLSHGDAVAGSISHALPDVLGQDRERFAGRHTVVVGAGHSAANTLIKLATLAKEAPGTTITWAIRSSNPALVYGSAADQLEGRGDLGSAVRDLVRAGAIDLVDRFEVDDVIKTDDGVQLVGRRRGEPLTVAADVVVNATGFRPDLDMLREVRVSLDEIVEAPRQLAPLIDPNLHSCGTVYPHGVAELGHPEPNFYIAGMKSYGRAPTFLLLTGYEQVRSIADELAGNHEAARIVQLELPDTGVCSTNLPDASGCADDGPAAGGCCS
;
A
#
# COMPACT_ATOMS: atom_id res chain seq x y z
N MET A 1 23.81 -55.80 12.59
CA MET A 1 24.46 -54.48 12.73
C MET A 1 23.43 -53.43 12.34
N SER A 2 22.85 -52.73 13.31
CA SER A 2 21.94 -51.61 13.05
C SER A 2 22.80 -50.35 12.94
N LEU A 3 22.82 -49.71 11.77
CA LEU A 3 23.51 -48.44 11.56
C LEU A 3 22.56 -47.33 12.00
N THR A 4 22.67 -46.92 13.26
CA THR A 4 22.11 -45.65 13.73
C THR A 4 22.93 -44.50 13.13
N LEU A 5 22.39 -43.89 12.08
CA LEU A 5 22.83 -42.59 11.58
C LEU A 5 22.45 -41.53 12.63
N SER A 6 23.39 -41.19 13.50
CA SER A 6 23.29 -39.98 14.30
C SER A 6 23.54 -38.80 13.36
N VAL A 7 22.48 -38.08 13.01
CA VAL A 7 22.57 -36.79 12.33
C VAL A 7 23.10 -35.79 13.36
N PRO A 8 24.31 -35.21 13.17
CA PRO A 8 24.79 -34.18 14.07
C PRO A 8 23.84 -32.97 14.04
N PRO A 9 23.66 -32.25 15.17
CA PRO A 9 22.84 -31.06 15.20
C PRO A 9 23.34 -30.05 14.15
N ARG A 10 22.43 -29.54 13.31
CA ARG A 10 22.71 -28.46 12.36
C ARG A 10 23.17 -27.24 13.16
N THR A 11 24.48 -27.04 13.22
CA THR A 11 25.06 -25.74 13.55
C THR A 11 24.66 -24.77 12.45
N ALA A 12 24.27 -23.55 12.81
CA ALA A 12 23.99 -22.50 11.82
C ALA A 12 25.12 -22.46 10.78
N ALA A 13 24.77 -22.45 9.49
CA ALA A 13 25.77 -22.45 8.43
C ALA A 13 26.72 -21.26 8.65
N PRO A 14 28.06 -21.48 8.73
CA PRO A 14 29.00 -20.44 9.11
C PRO A 14 28.95 -19.20 8.19
N ALA A 15 28.46 -19.35 6.96
CA ALA A 15 28.29 -18.27 5.99
C ALA A 15 27.12 -17.30 6.32
N LEU A 16 26.12 -17.73 7.09
CA LEU A 16 24.98 -16.89 7.48
C LEU A 16 25.16 -16.24 8.86
N ALA A 17 26.15 -16.69 9.62
CA ALA A 17 26.41 -16.22 10.98
C ALA A 17 26.82 -14.74 10.95
N GLY A 18 26.16 -13.91 11.77
CA GLY A 18 26.46 -12.48 11.88
C GLY A 18 25.92 -11.59 10.75
N LEU A 19 25.24 -12.15 9.74
CA LEU A 19 24.56 -11.35 8.72
C LEU A 19 23.17 -10.92 9.21
N PRO A 20 22.72 -9.69 8.89
CA PRO A 20 21.41 -9.20 9.30
C PRO A 20 20.29 -9.77 8.43
N VAL A 21 19.05 -9.59 8.87
CA VAL A 21 17.87 -9.63 8.01
C VAL A 21 17.76 -8.31 7.26
N ALA A 22 17.62 -8.36 5.94
CA ALA A 22 17.35 -7.17 5.14
C ALA A 22 15.84 -6.98 4.97
N VAL A 23 15.34 -5.79 5.33
CA VAL A 23 13.96 -5.37 5.07
C VAL A 23 13.97 -4.35 3.93
N ILE A 24 13.16 -4.56 2.90
CA ILE A 24 13.08 -3.67 1.74
C ILE A 24 11.87 -2.75 1.93
N GLY A 25 12.12 -1.46 2.12
CA GLY A 25 11.13 -0.41 2.36
C GLY A 25 10.96 -0.04 3.84
N ALA A 26 11.04 1.25 4.15
CA ALA A 26 10.77 1.84 5.47
C ALA A 26 9.34 2.42 5.55
N GLY A 27 8.37 1.71 4.99
CA GLY A 27 6.95 1.96 5.21
C GLY A 27 6.44 1.40 6.54
N PRO A 28 5.14 1.53 6.86
CA PRO A 28 4.56 1.06 8.11
C PRO A 28 4.90 -0.41 8.43
N VAL A 29 4.75 -1.30 7.44
CA VAL A 29 4.99 -2.73 7.62
C VAL A 29 6.48 -3.05 7.75
N GLY A 30 7.36 -2.31 7.05
CA GLY A 30 8.80 -2.49 7.15
C GLY A 30 9.38 -2.04 8.49
N LEU A 31 8.89 -0.92 9.03
CA LEU A 31 9.25 -0.45 10.37
C LEU A 31 8.73 -1.43 11.45
N ALA A 32 7.50 -1.92 11.31
CA ALA A 32 6.97 -2.96 12.19
C ALA A 32 7.80 -4.25 12.11
N ALA A 33 8.22 -4.68 10.91
CA ALA A 33 9.09 -5.84 10.76
C ALA A 33 10.40 -5.68 11.53
N ALA A 34 11.05 -4.51 11.43
CA ALA A 34 12.27 -4.24 12.18
C ALA A 34 12.04 -4.24 13.70
N ALA A 35 10.97 -3.62 14.18
CA ALA A 35 10.61 -3.66 15.61
C ALA A 35 10.39 -5.09 16.12
N GLN A 36 9.62 -5.89 15.38
CA GLN A 36 9.33 -7.29 15.72
C GLN A 36 10.59 -8.18 15.68
N LEU A 37 11.52 -7.94 14.76
CA LEU A 37 12.81 -8.64 14.67
C LEU A 37 13.72 -8.28 15.86
N LEU A 38 13.83 -6.99 16.20
CA LEU A 38 14.66 -6.51 17.30
C LEU A 38 14.15 -7.03 18.65
N GLU A 39 12.83 -7.08 18.86
CA GLU A 39 12.23 -7.65 20.08
C GLU A 39 12.60 -9.13 20.28
N ARG A 40 12.90 -9.84 19.19
CA ARG A 40 13.35 -11.25 19.19
C ARG A 40 14.87 -11.40 19.12
N GLY A 41 15.62 -10.31 19.26
CA GLY A 41 17.09 -10.32 19.23
C GLY A 41 17.68 -10.61 17.84
N VAL A 42 16.93 -10.40 16.76
CA VAL A 42 17.38 -10.61 15.39
C VAL A 42 17.88 -9.29 14.80
N ASP A 43 19.13 -9.25 14.35
CA ASP A 43 19.72 -8.06 13.74
C ASP A 43 19.08 -7.75 12.37
N VAL A 44 18.87 -6.46 12.10
CA VAL A 44 18.11 -5.99 10.94
C VAL A 44 18.71 -4.72 10.34
N VAL A 45 18.61 -4.61 9.02
CA VAL A 45 18.87 -3.40 8.23
C VAL A 45 17.68 -3.15 7.30
N ILE A 46 17.22 -1.89 7.22
CA ILE A 46 16.15 -1.47 6.32
C ILE A 46 16.77 -0.66 5.18
N TYR A 47 16.45 -1.02 3.94
CA TYR A 47 16.80 -0.24 2.74
C TYR A 47 15.56 0.47 2.21
N GLU A 48 15.59 1.80 2.22
CA GLU A 48 14.49 2.65 1.76
C GLU A 48 14.92 3.45 0.54
N ALA A 49 14.16 3.35 -0.54
CA ALA A 49 14.46 4.05 -1.79
C ALA A 49 14.21 5.56 -1.69
N GLY A 50 13.25 5.99 -0.87
CA GLY A 50 12.93 7.39 -0.63
C GLY A 50 13.89 8.07 0.36
N PRO A 51 13.79 9.41 0.47
CA PRO A 51 14.67 10.20 1.34
C PRO A 51 14.27 10.15 2.82
N SER A 52 13.16 9.49 3.16
CA SER A 52 12.62 9.47 4.53
C SER A 52 11.78 8.23 4.81
N ALA A 53 11.54 7.94 6.08
CA ALA A 53 10.58 6.92 6.48
C ALA A 53 9.19 7.26 5.94
N ALA A 54 8.46 6.23 5.54
CA ALA A 54 7.10 6.33 5.03
C ALA A 54 6.93 7.28 3.83
N THR A 55 7.94 7.38 2.95
CA THR A 55 7.92 8.27 1.78
C THR A 55 6.64 8.12 0.94
N ALA A 56 6.17 6.89 0.71
CA ALA A 56 4.91 6.66 0.01
C ALA A 56 3.68 7.25 0.75
N VAL A 57 3.62 7.13 2.07
CA VAL A 57 2.53 7.68 2.90
C VAL A 57 2.50 9.20 2.83
N ARG A 58 3.69 9.84 2.85
CA ARG A 58 3.81 11.30 2.71
C ARG A 58 3.21 11.81 1.40
N ALA A 59 3.34 11.05 0.30
CA ALA A 59 2.79 11.42 -1.00
C ALA A 59 1.26 11.48 -1.04
N TRP A 60 0.57 10.82 -0.12
CA TRP A 60 -0.89 10.93 0.06
C TRP A 60 -1.26 11.44 1.46
N GLY A 61 -0.37 12.20 2.10
CA GLY A 61 -0.53 12.65 3.49
C GLY A 61 -1.81 13.46 3.74
N HIS A 62 -2.36 14.12 2.72
CA HIS A 62 -3.64 14.85 2.73
C HIS A 62 -4.88 13.96 2.68
N THR A 63 -4.72 12.64 2.55
CA THR A 63 -5.82 11.67 2.52
C THR A 63 -6.12 11.18 3.93
N ARG A 64 -7.38 11.25 4.33
CA ARG A 64 -7.85 10.74 5.62
C ARG A 64 -7.95 9.22 5.57
N LEU A 65 -7.39 8.55 6.57
CA LEU A 65 -7.56 7.12 6.73
C LEU A 65 -8.97 6.81 7.23
N PHE A 66 -9.45 5.63 6.87
CA PHE A 66 -10.68 5.04 7.41
C PHE A 66 -10.40 4.13 8.62
N THR A 67 -9.16 4.08 9.11
CA THR A 67 -8.75 3.19 10.20
C THR A 67 -8.36 4.03 11.42
N PRO A 68 -8.96 3.78 12.60
CA PRO A 68 -8.62 4.52 13.82
C PRO A 68 -7.23 4.14 14.35
N TRP A 69 -6.64 5.02 15.14
CA TRP A 69 -5.28 4.87 15.70
C TRP A 69 -5.02 3.53 16.41
N GLU A 70 -6.00 2.99 17.12
CA GLU A 70 -5.88 1.68 17.80
C GLU A 70 -5.57 0.50 16.86
N HIS A 71 -5.77 0.68 15.56
CA HIS A 71 -5.48 -0.32 14.53
C HIS A 71 -4.32 0.07 13.60
N LEU A 72 -3.67 1.20 13.85
CA LEU A 72 -2.57 1.72 13.03
C LEU A 72 -1.20 1.52 13.65
N VAL A 73 -1.13 1.23 14.95
CA VAL A 73 0.13 1.07 15.69
C VAL A 73 0.42 -0.43 15.90
N ASP A 74 1.61 -0.88 15.48
CA ASP A 74 2.06 -2.24 15.76
C ASP A 74 2.44 -2.40 17.25
N PRO A 75 2.09 -3.50 17.93
CA PRO A 75 2.38 -3.67 19.35
C PRO A 75 3.88 -3.66 19.71
N ALA A 76 4.77 -4.19 18.86
CA ALA A 76 6.22 -4.13 19.12
C ALA A 76 6.76 -2.72 18.90
N ALA A 77 6.28 -2.02 17.88
CA ALA A 77 6.59 -0.62 17.67
C ALA A 77 6.11 0.27 18.83
N ALA A 78 4.90 0.05 19.36
CA ALA A 78 4.40 0.75 20.54
C ALA A 78 5.34 0.59 21.74
N ARG A 79 5.78 -0.65 22.03
CA ARG A 79 6.71 -0.92 23.13
C ARG A 79 8.06 -0.22 22.98
N LEU A 80 8.56 -0.07 21.75
CA LEU A 80 9.77 0.74 21.51
C LEU A 80 9.51 2.22 21.78
N LEU A 81 8.40 2.76 21.29
CA LEU A 81 8.02 4.15 21.48
C LEU A 81 7.74 4.51 22.95
N ASP A 82 7.16 3.60 23.73
CA ASP A 82 6.87 3.76 25.16
C ASP A 82 8.14 3.98 26.02
N THR A 83 9.33 3.72 25.46
CA THR A 83 10.62 4.02 26.10
C THR A 83 11.12 5.44 25.85
N THR A 84 10.38 6.23 25.07
CA THR A 84 10.70 7.60 24.65
C THR A 84 9.64 8.59 25.17
N ASP A 85 9.78 9.88 24.86
CA ASP A 85 8.78 10.91 25.18
C ASP A 85 7.56 10.90 24.21
N TRP A 86 7.31 9.78 23.53
CA TRP A 86 6.21 9.65 22.58
C TRP A 86 4.85 9.57 23.29
N GLU A 87 3.90 10.39 22.85
CA GLU A 87 2.52 10.35 23.33
C GLU A 87 1.63 9.65 22.31
N ALA A 88 1.00 8.55 22.74
CA ALA A 88 0.09 7.80 21.89
C ALA A 88 -1.13 8.66 21.47
N PRO A 89 -1.46 8.72 20.16
CA PRO A 89 -2.65 9.42 19.70
C PRO A 89 -3.94 8.81 20.26
N ALA A 90 -5.00 9.63 20.34
CA ALA A 90 -6.31 9.18 20.80
C ALA A 90 -6.85 8.00 19.95
N ALA A 91 -6.99 6.83 20.59
CA ALA A 91 -7.29 5.53 19.98
C ALA A 91 -8.36 5.54 18.88
N LYS A 92 -9.49 6.23 19.12
CA LYS A 92 -10.66 6.22 18.21
C LYS A 92 -10.62 7.29 17.11
N LYS A 93 -9.62 8.18 17.10
CA LYS A 93 -9.52 9.24 16.10
C LYS A 93 -9.03 8.67 14.76
N LEU A 94 -9.62 9.13 13.66
CA LEU A 94 -9.17 8.84 12.29
C LEU A 94 -8.11 9.87 11.86
N PRO A 95 -6.85 9.45 11.61
CA PRO A 95 -5.80 10.37 11.17
C PRO A 95 -5.83 10.64 9.67
N TYR A 96 -5.18 11.73 9.27
CA TYR A 96 -4.66 11.88 7.91
C TYR A 96 -3.35 11.09 7.73
N GLY A 97 -2.97 10.78 6.50
CA GLY A 97 -1.66 10.17 6.22
C GLY A 97 -0.50 10.99 6.80
N ALA A 98 -0.62 12.32 6.80
CA ALA A 98 0.35 13.22 7.41
C ALA A 98 0.43 13.06 8.94
N ASP A 99 -0.71 12.88 9.62
CA ASP A 99 -0.75 12.58 11.05
C ASP A 99 -0.13 11.21 11.33
N PHE A 100 -0.43 10.20 10.51
CA PHE A 100 0.13 8.85 10.64
C PHE A 100 1.66 8.84 10.55
N VAL A 101 2.22 9.69 9.68
CA VAL A 101 3.67 9.87 9.57
C VAL A 101 4.20 10.64 10.78
N ARG A 102 3.67 11.84 11.05
CA ARG A 102 4.16 12.76 12.09
C ARG A 102 4.09 12.15 13.49
N ASP A 103 2.98 11.51 13.82
CA ASP A 103 2.66 11.09 15.19
C ASP A 103 3.05 9.64 15.47
N TYR A 104 3.55 8.88 14.48
CA TYR A 104 3.92 7.46 14.69
C TYR A 104 5.13 7.01 13.87
N LEU A 105 5.06 7.03 12.53
CA LEU A 105 6.10 6.39 11.71
C LEU A 105 7.46 7.10 11.77
N GLU A 106 7.45 8.43 11.79
CA GLU A 106 8.66 9.23 11.91
C GLU A 106 9.28 9.14 13.31
N PRO A 107 8.51 9.29 14.42
CA PRO A 107 9.00 8.99 15.77
C PRO A 107 9.59 7.58 15.90
N LEU A 108 8.92 6.57 15.34
CA LEU A 108 9.38 5.17 15.39
C LEU A 108 10.71 5.01 14.65
N ALA A 109 10.83 5.56 13.44
CA ALA A 109 12.08 5.50 12.69
C ALA A 109 13.23 6.26 13.36
N ALA A 110 12.91 7.25 14.21
CA ALA A 110 13.87 8.07 14.94
C ALA A 110 14.33 7.46 16.27
N THR A 111 13.77 6.31 16.70
CA THR A 111 14.21 5.68 17.96
C THR A 111 15.70 5.31 17.90
N PRO A 112 16.40 5.28 19.04
CA PRO A 112 17.80 4.84 19.10
C PRO A 112 18.02 3.45 18.49
N GLU A 113 17.04 2.56 18.61
CA GLU A 113 17.08 1.19 18.12
C GLU A 113 17.01 1.10 16.60
N LEU A 114 16.24 1.98 15.93
CA LEU A 114 15.98 1.93 14.49
C LEU A 114 16.79 2.94 13.66
N SER A 115 17.06 4.13 14.17
CA SER A 115 17.67 5.23 13.40
C SER A 115 19.00 4.85 12.73
N GLY A 116 19.84 4.06 13.41
CA GLY A 116 21.11 3.57 12.87
C GLY A 116 20.99 2.43 11.84
N ARG A 117 19.78 1.89 11.65
CA ARG A 117 19.51 0.68 10.85
C ARG A 117 18.78 0.96 9.54
N ILE A 118 18.30 2.19 9.36
CA ILE A 118 17.58 2.59 8.15
C ILE A 118 18.54 3.31 7.20
N ARG A 119 18.61 2.82 5.96
CA ARG A 119 19.40 3.39 4.88
C ARG A 119 18.47 4.04 3.87
N TYR A 120 18.28 5.36 4.00
CA TYR A 120 17.47 6.16 3.07
C TYR A 120 18.21 6.39 1.74
N GLY A 121 17.45 6.61 0.67
CA GLY A 121 18.00 6.79 -0.68
C GLY A 121 18.70 5.54 -1.26
N HIS A 122 18.50 4.36 -0.67
CA HIS A 122 19.09 3.11 -1.13
C HIS A 122 18.00 2.25 -1.79
N ARG A 123 17.97 2.23 -3.12
CA ARG A 123 17.04 1.42 -3.89
C ARG A 123 17.59 0.02 -4.09
N VAL A 124 16.90 -1.00 -3.60
CA VAL A 124 17.18 -2.38 -4.00
C VAL A 124 16.74 -2.58 -5.45
N THR A 125 17.67 -2.94 -6.33
CA THR A 125 17.42 -3.16 -7.77
C THR A 125 17.46 -4.63 -8.16
N ALA A 126 18.11 -5.48 -7.35
CA ALA A 126 18.09 -6.93 -7.53
C ALA A 126 18.30 -7.67 -6.21
N VAL A 127 17.68 -8.84 -6.08
CA VAL A 127 17.90 -9.80 -4.99
C VAL A 127 18.27 -11.16 -5.59
N SER A 128 19.33 -11.78 -5.08
CA SER A 128 19.82 -13.09 -5.51
C SER A 128 20.51 -13.83 -4.37
N ARG A 129 21.14 -14.97 -4.64
CA ARG A 129 22.06 -15.65 -3.71
C ARG A 129 23.50 -15.37 -4.13
N GLN A 130 24.39 -15.11 -3.17
CA GLN A 130 25.78 -14.78 -3.46
C GLN A 130 26.46 -15.88 -4.28
N GLY A 131 26.91 -15.53 -5.51
CA GLY A 131 27.56 -16.47 -6.43
C GLY A 131 26.66 -17.60 -6.94
N MET A 132 25.34 -17.47 -6.82
CA MET A 132 24.38 -18.52 -7.14
C MET A 132 23.13 -17.97 -7.84
N ASP A 133 23.03 -18.24 -9.14
CA ASP A 133 21.81 -17.98 -9.93
C ASP A 133 20.63 -18.84 -9.47
N ARG A 134 19.43 -18.54 -9.95
CA ARG A 134 18.17 -19.22 -9.60
C ARG A 134 18.17 -20.73 -9.89
N THR A 135 18.98 -21.22 -10.82
CA THR A 135 18.93 -22.62 -11.29
C THR A 135 19.64 -23.58 -10.34
N ARG A 136 20.61 -23.10 -9.56
CA ARG A 136 21.41 -23.91 -8.63
C ARG A 136 20.68 -24.17 -7.32
N SER A 137 20.68 -25.43 -6.87
CA SER A 137 19.94 -25.87 -5.66
C SER A 137 20.83 -26.31 -4.51
N THR A 138 21.96 -26.97 -4.77
CA THR A 138 22.84 -27.50 -3.71
C THR A 138 23.43 -26.34 -2.90
N GLY A 139 23.21 -26.35 -1.58
CA GLY A 139 23.72 -25.33 -0.66
C GLY A 139 22.99 -23.99 -0.71
N ARG A 140 21.85 -23.89 -1.41
CA ARG A 140 21.14 -22.62 -1.61
C ARG A 140 20.61 -22.02 -0.30
N ALA A 141 20.07 -22.86 0.58
CA ALA A 141 19.49 -22.41 1.85
C ALA A 141 20.54 -21.81 2.79
N GLU A 142 21.79 -22.28 2.68
CA GLU A 142 22.94 -21.89 3.49
C GLU A 142 23.75 -20.72 2.88
N THR A 143 23.42 -20.31 1.65
CA THR A 143 24.13 -19.23 0.92
C THR A 143 23.50 -17.88 1.26
N PRO A 144 24.27 -16.83 1.60
CA PRO A 144 23.71 -15.49 1.83
C PRO A 144 22.89 -14.97 0.65
N PHE A 145 21.87 -14.16 0.95
CA PHE A 145 21.30 -13.28 -0.07
C PHE A 145 22.32 -12.20 -0.45
N LEU A 146 22.31 -11.82 -1.72
CA LEU A 146 22.98 -10.65 -2.25
C LEU A 146 21.91 -9.67 -2.73
N LEU A 147 21.90 -8.47 -2.15
CA LEU A 147 21.04 -7.37 -2.53
C LEU A 147 21.88 -6.34 -3.28
N ARG A 148 21.52 -6.06 -4.53
CA ARG A 148 22.11 -4.97 -5.29
C ARG A 148 21.37 -3.68 -4.99
N LEU A 149 22.10 -2.67 -4.54
CA LEU A 149 21.61 -1.37 -4.16
C LEU A 149 22.09 -0.33 -5.16
N ASP A 150 21.22 0.60 -5.51
CA ASP A 150 21.54 1.85 -6.18
C ASP A 150 21.35 3.00 -5.17
N HIS A 151 22.39 3.80 -4.99
CA HIS A 151 22.36 5.03 -4.21
C HIS A 151 22.97 6.15 -5.05
N ASP A 152 22.13 7.07 -5.54
CA ASP A 152 22.53 8.18 -6.42
C ASP A 152 23.37 7.74 -7.63
N GLY A 153 23.02 6.59 -8.22
CA GLY A 153 23.71 5.98 -9.36
C GLY A 153 24.96 5.17 -8.99
N GLU A 154 25.36 5.15 -7.72
CA GLU A 154 26.40 4.26 -7.22
C GLU A 154 25.81 2.88 -6.90
N VAL A 155 26.33 1.85 -7.55
CA VAL A 155 25.89 0.47 -7.37
C VAL A 155 26.77 -0.26 -6.35
N ARG A 156 26.15 -0.86 -5.32
CA ARG A 156 26.83 -1.68 -4.31
C ARG A 156 26.04 -2.96 -4.04
N ASP A 157 26.74 -4.02 -3.66
CA ASP A 157 26.13 -5.29 -3.29
C ASP A 157 26.28 -5.50 -1.77
N GLU A 158 25.17 -5.81 -1.09
CA GLU A 158 25.11 -6.08 0.36
C GLU A 158 24.63 -7.51 0.63
N LEU A 159 25.04 -8.09 1.76
CA LEU A 159 24.70 -9.47 2.12
C LEU A 159 23.71 -9.54 3.29
N ALA A 160 22.81 -10.52 3.23
CA ALA A 160 21.83 -10.76 4.29
C ALA A 160 21.57 -12.25 4.49
N ARG A 161 21.21 -12.65 5.71
CA ARG A 161 20.81 -14.05 6.01
C ARG A 161 19.37 -14.36 5.59
N ALA A 162 18.53 -13.33 5.53
CA ALA A 162 17.12 -13.39 5.14
C ALA A 162 16.69 -12.06 4.53
N VAL A 163 15.61 -12.07 3.76
CA VAL A 163 15.03 -10.87 3.16
C VAL A 163 13.53 -10.83 3.40
N ILE A 164 13.02 -9.69 3.86
CA ILE A 164 11.59 -9.39 3.96
C ILE A 164 11.30 -8.22 3.03
N ASP A 165 10.58 -8.48 1.93
CA ASP A 165 10.21 -7.46 0.96
C ASP A 165 8.88 -6.80 1.34
N THR A 166 8.97 -5.58 1.87
CA THR A 166 7.84 -4.74 2.26
C THR A 166 7.73 -3.48 1.40
N SER A 167 8.28 -3.50 0.18
CA SER A 167 8.37 -2.32 -0.70
C SER A 167 7.00 -1.78 -1.20
N GLY A 168 5.92 -2.51 -0.93
CA GLY A 168 4.55 -2.10 -1.28
C GLY A 168 4.30 -2.11 -2.78
N THR A 169 3.27 -1.37 -3.20
CA THR A 169 2.83 -1.30 -4.61
C THR A 169 2.64 0.14 -5.11
N TYR A 170 2.75 1.14 -4.23
CA TYR A 170 2.39 2.53 -4.53
C TYR A 170 3.18 3.14 -5.70
N THR A 171 4.45 2.76 -5.87
CA THR A 171 5.31 3.28 -6.94
C THR A 171 5.12 2.56 -8.28
N THR A 172 4.26 1.55 -8.33
CA THR A 172 3.97 0.75 -9.52
C THR A 172 2.46 0.76 -9.78
N PRO A 173 1.90 1.88 -10.29
CA PRO A 173 0.50 1.95 -10.66
C PRO A 173 0.19 0.99 -11.80
N ASN A 174 -1.07 0.54 -11.85
CA ASN A 174 -1.60 -0.11 -13.04
C ASN A 174 -1.61 0.88 -14.21
N THR A 175 -1.55 0.36 -15.44
CA THR A 175 -1.60 1.20 -16.63
C THR A 175 -2.99 1.82 -16.79
N LEU A 176 -3.07 2.95 -17.51
CA LEU A 176 -4.34 3.56 -17.87
C LEU A 176 -5.11 2.70 -18.90
N THR A 177 -4.39 1.96 -19.74
CA THR A 177 -4.99 1.13 -20.77
C THR A 177 -5.72 -0.06 -20.17
N SER A 178 -6.83 -0.44 -20.79
CA SER A 178 -7.65 -1.56 -20.35
C SER A 178 -7.01 -2.92 -20.61
N SER A 179 -6.02 -2.96 -21.51
CA SER A 179 -5.23 -4.15 -21.84
C SER A 179 -4.08 -4.42 -20.87
N GLY A 180 -3.77 -3.49 -19.95
CA GLY A 180 -2.65 -3.63 -19.02
C GLY A 180 -1.28 -3.29 -19.63
N VAL A 181 -1.25 -2.78 -20.86
CA VAL A 181 -0.03 -2.42 -21.61
C VAL A 181 0.30 -0.93 -21.43
N GLY A 182 1.57 -0.56 -21.46
CA GLY A 182 1.98 0.84 -21.42
C GLY A 182 1.39 1.66 -22.58
N LEU A 183 1.29 2.98 -22.39
CA LEU A 183 0.89 3.92 -23.44
C LEU A 183 1.92 3.92 -24.56
N SER A 184 1.49 4.08 -25.81
CA SER A 184 2.39 4.02 -26.97
C SER A 184 3.46 5.12 -26.95
N HIS A 185 3.11 6.31 -26.42
CA HIS A 185 3.98 7.47 -26.32
C HIS A 185 3.92 8.09 -24.92
N GLY A 186 4.12 7.25 -23.88
CA GLY A 186 3.98 7.65 -22.47
C GLY A 186 4.73 8.94 -22.10
N ASP A 187 5.96 9.10 -22.56
CA ASP A 187 6.79 10.28 -22.27
C ASP A 187 6.17 11.59 -22.78
N ALA A 188 5.48 11.54 -23.93
CA ALA A 188 4.86 12.72 -24.54
C ALA A 188 3.67 13.25 -23.71
N VAL A 189 2.99 12.37 -22.97
CA VAL A 189 1.77 12.66 -22.20
C VAL A 189 1.99 12.66 -20.68
N ALA A 190 3.17 12.30 -20.19
CA ALA A 190 3.48 12.16 -18.77
C ALA A 190 3.11 13.41 -17.94
N GLY A 191 3.33 14.61 -18.48
CA GLY A 191 2.97 15.88 -17.80
C GLY A 191 1.45 16.05 -17.57
N SER A 192 0.61 15.46 -18.42
CA SER A 192 -0.85 15.51 -18.31
C SER A 192 -1.43 14.38 -17.48
N ILE A 193 -0.64 13.36 -17.13
CA ILE A 193 -1.10 12.23 -16.32
C ILE A 193 -0.71 12.47 -14.87
N SER A 194 -1.72 12.53 -14.00
CA SER A 194 -1.54 12.56 -12.56
C SER A 194 -1.52 11.14 -12.00
N HIS A 195 -0.68 10.94 -11.00
CA HIS A 195 -0.75 9.76 -10.13
C HIS A 195 -2.12 9.70 -9.42
N ALA A 196 -2.47 8.53 -8.87
CA ALA A 196 -3.64 8.39 -8.01
C ALA A 196 -3.52 9.26 -6.75
N LEU A 197 -4.68 9.71 -6.23
CA LEU A 197 -4.82 10.53 -5.02
C LEU A 197 -4.09 11.89 -5.05
N PRO A 198 -4.23 12.71 -6.11
CA PRO A 198 -3.64 14.06 -6.11
C PRO A 198 -4.20 14.94 -4.98
N ASP A 199 -3.41 15.92 -4.54
CA ASP A 199 -3.81 16.93 -3.56
C ASP A 199 -4.53 18.11 -4.23
N VAL A 200 -5.69 17.78 -4.82
CA VAL A 200 -6.51 18.69 -5.65
C VAL A 200 -6.86 20.01 -4.96
N LEU A 201 -7.06 19.98 -3.63
CA LEU A 201 -7.44 21.17 -2.87
C LEU A 201 -6.24 21.87 -2.21
N GLY A 202 -5.05 21.26 -2.25
CA GLY A 202 -3.82 21.78 -1.68
C GLY A 202 -2.75 21.96 -2.77
N GLN A 203 -1.67 21.18 -2.67
CA GLN A 203 -0.45 21.41 -3.47
C GLN A 203 -0.67 21.30 -4.98
N ASP A 204 -1.61 20.46 -5.42
CA ASP A 204 -1.87 20.25 -6.84
C ASP A 204 -2.97 21.16 -7.40
N ARG A 205 -3.50 22.11 -6.62
CA ARG A 205 -4.68 22.91 -7.02
C ARG A 205 -4.52 23.59 -8.39
N GLU A 206 -3.38 24.21 -8.65
CA GLU A 206 -3.11 24.91 -9.93
C GLU A 206 -3.10 23.96 -11.13
N ARG A 207 -2.82 22.68 -10.91
CA ARG A 207 -2.84 21.66 -11.97
C ARG A 207 -4.26 21.38 -12.46
N PHE A 208 -5.27 21.55 -11.61
CA PHE A 208 -6.66 21.15 -11.87
C PHE A 208 -7.63 22.34 -12.01
N ALA A 209 -7.34 23.48 -11.38
CA ALA A 209 -8.24 24.63 -11.36
C ALA A 209 -8.47 25.19 -12.77
N GLY A 210 -9.74 25.36 -13.14
CA GLY A 210 -10.15 25.92 -14.44
C GLY A 210 -9.91 24.98 -15.64
N ARG A 211 -9.67 23.69 -15.38
CA ARG A 211 -9.32 22.69 -16.40
C ARG A 211 -10.30 21.52 -16.43
N HIS A 212 -10.32 20.80 -17.55
CA HIS A 212 -11.05 19.55 -17.71
C HIS A 212 -10.21 18.37 -17.24
N THR A 213 -10.72 17.67 -16.22
CA THR A 213 -10.06 16.50 -15.64
C THR A 213 -10.83 15.21 -15.94
N VAL A 214 -10.15 14.22 -16.48
CA VAL A 214 -10.67 12.85 -16.61
C VAL A 214 -10.11 11.97 -15.51
N VAL A 215 -10.96 11.47 -14.62
CA VAL A 215 -10.58 10.49 -13.60
C VAL A 215 -10.88 9.09 -14.13
N VAL A 216 -9.84 8.25 -14.28
CA VAL A 216 -9.98 6.87 -14.78
C VAL A 216 -9.89 5.88 -13.62
N GLY A 217 -10.94 5.10 -13.41
CA GLY A 217 -10.97 4.05 -12.38
C GLY A 217 -12.22 4.08 -11.53
N ALA A 218 -12.53 2.95 -10.88
CA ALA A 218 -13.77 2.74 -10.11
C ALA A 218 -13.49 2.25 -8.68
N GLY A 219 -12.41 2.72 -8.07
CA GLY A 219 -12.05 2.44 -6.67
C GLY A 219 -12.18 3.67 -5.76
N HIS A 220 -11.91 3.49 -4.47
CA HIS A 220 -11.96 4.56 -3.46
C HIS A 220 -11.04 5.75 -3.77
N SER A 221 -9.90 5.52 -4.43
CA SER A 221 -9.01 6.60 -4.87
C SER A 221 -9.67 7.52 -5.90
N ALA A 222 -10.45 6.96 -6.83
CA ALA A 222 -11.21 7.74 -7.80
C ALA A 222 -12.31 8.53 -7.09
N ALA A 223 -13.09 7.88 -6.22
CA ALA A 223 -14.18 8.51 -5.46
C ALA A 223 -13.72 9.73 -4.66
N ASN A 224 -12.64 9.60 -3.88
CA ASN A 224 -12.07 10.71 -3.11
C ASN A 224 -11.60 11.86 -4.01
N THR A 225 -10.98 11.54 -5.15
CA THR A 225 -10.51 12.55 -6.10
C THR A 225 -11.67 13.31 -6.73
N LEU A 226 -12.74 12.60 -7.12
CA LEU A 226 -13.94 13.19 -7.70
C LEU A 226 -14.63 14.18 -6.75
N ILE A 227 -14.74 13.84 -5.46
CA ILE A 227 -15.33 14.74 -4.45
C ILE A 227 -14.48 16.01 -4.26
N LYS A 228 -13.15 15.86 -4.22
CA LYS A 228 -12.23 17.00 -4.12
C LYS A 228 -12.28 17.88 -5.36
N LEU A 229 -12.32 17.31 -6.56
CA LEU A 229 -12.49 18.05 -7.82
C LEU A 229 -13.84 18.78 -7.87
N ALA A 230 -14.92 18.16 -7.43
CA ALA A 230 -16.24 18.80 -7.39
C ALA A 230 -16.28 19.98 -6.39
N THR A 231 -15.52 19.89 -5.31
CA THR A 231 -15.31 21.02 -4.39
C THR A 231 -14.53 22.14 -5.09
N LEU A 232 -13.42 21.79 -5.76
CA LEU A 232 -12.62 22.75 -6.53
C LEU A 232 -13.44 23.45 -7.61
N ALA A 233 -14.34 22.74 -8.30
CA ALA A 233 -15.18 23.30 -9.35
C ALA A 233 -16.15 24.38 -8.87
N LYS A 234 -16.53 24.38 -7.59
CA LYS A 234 -17.32 25.46 -6.97
C LYS A 234 -16.49 26.73 -6.74
N GLU A 235 -15.18 26.57 -6.54
CA GLU A 235 -14.25 27.64 -6.19
C GLU A 235 -13.49 28.20 -7.40
N ALA A 236 -13.32 27.39 -8.45
CA ALA A 236 -12.58 27.73 -9.66
C ALA A 236 -13.45 27.50 -10.91
N PRO A 237 -14.13 28.55 -11.43
CA PRO A 237 -14.93 28.46 -12.65
C PRO A 237 -14.13 27.92 -13.83
N GLY A 238 -14.79 27.11 -14.67
CA GLY A 238 -14.14 26.44 -15.80
C GLY A 238 -13.58 25.05 -15.49
N THR A 239 -13.53 24.66 -14.21
CA THR A 239 -13.18 23.28 -13.83
C THR A 239 -14.30 22.32 -14.22
N THR A 240 -14.01 21.33 -15.05
CA THR A 240 -14.98 20.30 -15.47
C THR A 240 -14.43 18.90 -15.21
N ILE A 241 -15.34 17.95 -14.98
CA ILE A 241 -14.97 16.63 -14.49
C ILE A 241 -15.66 15.55 -15.32
N THR A 242 -14.86 14.63 -15.86
CA THR A 242 -15.35 13.40 -16.45
C THR A 242 -14.83 12.21 -15.65
N TRP A 243 -15.72 11.29 -15.33
CA TRP A 243 -15.38 10.03 -14.68
C TRP A 243 -15.50 8.89 -15.70
N ALA A 244 -14.39 8.24 -15.99
CA ALA A 244 -14.30 7.12 -16.92
C ALA A 244 -14.16 5.79 -16.17
N ILE A 245 -15.07 4.86 -16.45
CA ILE A 245 -15.05 3.50 -15.88
C ILE A 245 -15.23 2.43 -16.95
N ARG A 246 -14.53 1.30 -16.76
CA ARG A 246 -14.67 0.12 -17.62
C ARG A 246 -15.97 -0.66 -17.34
N SER A 247 -16.47 -0.60 -16.11
CA SER A 247 -17.68 -1.31 -15.71
C SER A 247 -18.95 -0.63 -16.24
N SER A 248 -20.03 -1.39 -16.29
CA SER A 248 -21.37 -0.91 -16.66
C SER A 248 -22.06 -0.08 -15.58
N ASN A 249 -21.58 -0.21 -14.35
CA ASN A 249 -22.01 0.56 -13.20
C ASN A 249 -20.81 0.70 -12.24
N PRO A 250 -20.80 1.74 -11.39
CA PRO A 250 -19.75 1.89 -10.39
C PRO A 250 -20.19 1.32 -9.03
N ALA A 251 -20.69 0.08 -8.98
CA ALA A 251 -21.15 -0.54 -7.73
C ALA A 251 -20.09 -0.53 -6.61
N LEU A 252 -18.81 -0.72 -6.97
CA LEU A 252 -17.68 -0.66 -6.02
C LEU A 252 -17.48 0.72 -5.39
N VAL A 253 -17.82 1.80 -6.09
CA VAL A 253 -17.75 3.18 -5.56
C VAL A 253 -19.03 3.54 -4.83
N TYR A 254 -20.19 3.17 -5.38
CA TYR A 254 -21.49 3.51 -4.80
C TYR A 254 -21.83 2.70 -3.55
N GLY A 255 -21.08 1.63 -3.27
CA GLY A 255 -21.36 0.68 -2.20
C GLY A 255 -22.48 -0.30 -2.57
N SER A 256 -22.55 -1.40 -1.84
CA SER A 256 -23.68 -2.32 -1.85
C SER A 256 -24.59 -2.06 -0.66
N ALA A 257 -25.88 -2.41 -0.74
CA ALA A 257 -26.79 -2.37 0.41
C ALA A 257 -26.37 -3.32 1.56
N ALA A 258 -25.36 -4.17 1.34
CA ALA A 258 -24.80 -5.11 2.30
C ALA A 258 -23.44 -4.66 2.86
N ASP A 259 -22.94 -3.47 2.48
CA ASP A 259 -21.73 -2.92 3.08
C ASP A 259 -22.03 -2.49 4.52
N GLN A 260 -21.57 -3.30 5.47
CA GLN A 260 -21.75 -3.07 6.92
C GLN A 260 -20.88 -1.92 7.47
N LEU A 261 -20.23 -1.16 6.59
CA LEU A 261 -19.39 -0.03 6.92
C LEU A 261 -20.12 1.25 6.54
N GLU A 262 -20.87 1.81 7.50
CA GLU A 262 -21.80 2.93 7.33
C GLU A 262 -21.21 4.09 6.48
N GLY A 263 -19.97 4.52 6.73
CA GLY A 263 -19.37 5.63 5.98
C GLY A 263 -18.79 5.29 4.59
N ARG A 264 -18.71 4.01 4.17
CA ARG A 264 -18.49 3.66 2.74
C ARG A 264 -19.75 3.94 1.92
N GLY A 265 -20.93 3.79 2.54
CA GLY A 265 -22.20 4.22 1.98
C GLY A 265 -22.24 5.74 1.73
N ASP A 266 -21.62 6.53 2.60
CA ASP A 266 -21.60 8.00 2.48
C ASP A 266 -20.71 8.48 1.33
N LEU A 267 -19.50 7.94 1.19
CA LEU A 267 -18.60 8.27 0.08
C LEU A 267 -19.25 7.95 -1.27
N GLY A 268 -19.84 6.75 -1.38
CA GLY A 268 -20.53 6.32 -2.60
C GLY A 268 -21.78 7.15 -2.91
N SER A 269 -22.50 7.57 -1.87
CA SER A 269 -23.66 8.45 -2.01
C SER A 269 -23.28 9.84 -2.49
N ALA A 270 -22.21 10.42 -1.94
CA ALA A 270 -21.70 11.73 -2.36
C ALA A 270 -21.33 11.76 -3.85
N VAL A 271 -20.59 10.76 -4.34
CA VAL A 271 -20.24 10.68 -5.77
C VAL A 271 -21.48 10.51 -6.64
N ARG A 272 -22.42 9.65 -6.24
CA ARG A 272 -23.67 9.42 -6.97
C ARG A 272 -24.49 10.70 -7.09
N ASP A 273 -24.57 11.50 -6.04
CA ASP A 273 -25.33 12.75 -6.04
C ASP A 273 -24.66 13.81 -6.91
N LEU A 274 -23.33 13.86 -6.94
CA LEU A 274 -22.57 14.73 -7.86
C LEU A 274 -22.80 14.36 -9.34
N VAL A 275 -22.85 13.07 -9.66
CA VAL A 275 -23.20 12.60 -11.02
C VAL A 275 -24.65 12.95 -11.37
N ARG A 276 -25.60 12.74 -10.45
CA ARG A 276 -27.02 13.08 -10.66
C ARG A 276 -27.24 14.58 -10.86
N ALA A 277 -26.49 15.41 -10.13
CA ALA A 277 -26.52 16.85 -10.26
C ALA A 277 -25.83 17.38 -11.54
N GLY A 278 -25.18 16.51 -12.33
CA GLY A 278 -24.44 16.89 -13.54
C GLY A 278 -23.10 17.57 -13.26
N ALA A 279 -22.60 17.55 -12.02
CA ALA A 279 -21.28 18.09 -11.68
C ALA A 279 -20.14 17.18 -12.16
N ILE A 280 -20.43 15.90 -12.40
CA ILE A 280 -19.50 14.91 -12.95
C ILE A 280 -20.18 14.21 -14.12
N ASP A 281 -19.55 14.23 -15.29
CA ASP A 281 -20.01 13.46 -16.44
C ASP A 281 -19.48 12.02 -16.37
N LEU A 282 -20.37 11.03 -16.38
CA LEU A 282 -20.00 9.62 -16.25
C LEU A 282 -19.94 8.94 -17.63
N VAL A 283 -18.75 8.48 -18.00
CA VAL A 283 -18.52 7.64 -19.17
C VAL A 283 -18.35 6.17 -18.71
N ASP A 284 -19.46 5.44 -18.72
CA ASP A 284 -19.49 4.00 -18.42
C ASP A 284 -19.00 3.13 -19.59
N ARG A 285 -18.53 1.92 -19.28
CA ARG A 285 -18.09 0.90 -20.26
C ARG A 285 -17.08 1.42 -21.27
N PHE A 286 -16.18 2.29 -20.81
CA PHE A 286 -15.13 2.85 -21.63
C PHE A 286 -13.82 2.10 -21.39
N GLU A 287 -13.37 1.42 -22.42
CA GLU A 287 -12.09 0.73 -22.48
C GLU A 287 -11.07 1.68 -23.11
N VAL A 288 -10.23 2.29 -22.28
CA VAL A 288 -9.11 3.12 -22.78
C VAL A 288 -8.11 2.21 -23.48
N ASP A 289 -7.85 2.47 -24.76
CA ASP A 289 -6.86 1.75 -25.55
C ASP A 289 -5.51 2.50 -25.54
N ASP A 290 -5.52 3.85 -25.58
CA ASP A 290 -4.31 4.68 -25.49
C ASP A 290 -4.62 6.13 -25.04
N VAL A 291 -3.57 6.93 -24.78
CA VAL A 291 -3.66 8.37 -24.53
C VAL A 291 -2.71 9.10 -25.47
N ILE A 292 -3.25 10.01 -26.26
CA ILE A 292 -2.50 10.78 -27.27
C ILE A 292 -2.42 12.25 -26.88
N LYS A 293 -1.28 12.88 -27.18
CA LYS A 293 -1.10 14.32 -27.03
C LYS A 293 -1.79 15.06 -28.17
N THR A 294 -2.43 16.18 -27.86
CA THR A 294 -3.01 17.13 -28.83
C THR A 294 -2.47 18.54 -28.58
N ASP A 295 -2.80 19.49 -29.45
CA ASP A 295 -2.41 20.90 -29.28
C ASP A 295 -3.05 21.52 -28.03
N ASP A 296 -4.26 21.05 -27.68
CA ASP A 296 -5.07 21.56 -26.56
C ASP A 296 -5.00 20.69 -25.29
N GLY A 297 -4.12 19.68 -25.22
CA GLY A 297 -4.01 18.79 -24.06
C GLY A 297 -3.75 17.33 -24.42
N VAL A 298 -4.61 16.44 -23.92
CA VAL A 298 -4.57 15.01 -24.24
C VAL A 298 -5.95 14.46 -24.59
N GLN A 299 -5.96 13.32 -25.27
CA GLN A 299 -7.16 12.58 -25.59
C GLN A 299 -7.01 11.11 -25.17
N LEU A 300 -7.96 10.62 -24.38
CA LEU A 300 -8.10 9.19 -24.14
C LEU A 300 -8.83 8.60 -25.35
N VAL A 301 -8.15 7.71 -26.06
CA VAL A 301 -8.71 6.99 -27.21
C VAL A 301 -9.07 5.59 -26.74
N GLY A 302 -10.26 5.12 -27.10
CA GLY A 302 -10.70 3.81 -26.70
C GLY A 302 -12.00 3.40 -27.34
N ARG A 303 -12.68 2.47 -26.68
CA ARG A 303 -13.95 1.92 -27.13
C ARG A 303 -15.00 2.01 -26.03
N ARG A 304 -16.20 2.48 -26.37
CA ARG A 304 -17.36 2.42 -25.48
C ARG A 304 -18.38 1.47 -26.09
N ARG A 305 -18.64 0.35 -25.41
CA ARG A 305 -19.53 -0.71 -25.91
C ARG A 305 -19.13 -1.26 -27.29
N GLY A 306 -17.82 -1.34 -27.54
CA GLY A 306 -17.25 -1.80 -28.80
C GLY A 306 -17.08 -0.73 -29.88
N GLU A 307 -17.72 0.43 -29.74
CA GLU A 307 -17.62 1.53 -30.70
C GLU A 307 -16.48 2.50 -30.33
N PRO A 308 -15.75 3.06 -31.30
CA PRO A 308 -14.71 4.05 -31.02
C PRO A 308 -15.24 5.27 -30.25
N LEU A 309 -14.53 5.67 -29.20
CA LEU A 309 -14.80 6.87 -28.43
C LEU A 309 -13.48 7.57 -28.09
N THR A 310 -13.49 8.89 -28.21
CA THR A 310 -12.41 9.75 -27.74
C THR A 310 -12.95 10.71 -26.67
N VAL A 311 -12.21 10.85 -25.58
CA VAL A 311 -12.51 11.79 -24.49
C VAL A 311 -11.33 12.74 -24.35
N ALA A 312 -11.55 14.03 -24.60
CA ALA A 312 -10.54 15.06 -24.38
C ALA A 312 -10.30 15.28 -22.87
N ALA A 313 -9.12 15.76 -22.50
CA ALA A 313 -8.77 16.16 -21.14
C ALA A 313 -7.57 17.11 -21.15
N ASP A 314 -7.51 18.02 -20.18
CA ASP A 314 -6.27 18.72 -19.85
C ASP A 314 -5.39 17.83 -18.96
N VAL A 315 -6.04 17.15 -18.00
CA VAL A 315 -5.39 16.30 -17.00
C VAL A 315 -6.12 14.97 -16.87
N VAL A 316 -5.37 13.87 -16.82
CA VAL A 316 -5.89 12.53 -16.58
C VAL A 316 -5.41 12.03 -15.22
N VAL A 317 -6.32 11.71 -14.31
CA VAL A 317 -5.96 11.06 -13.04
C VAL A 317 -5.99 9.55 -13.24
N ASN A 318 -4.81 8.92 -13.11
CA ASN A 318 -4.68 7.47 -13.14
C ASN A 318 -5.06 6.87 -11.78
N ALA A 319 -6.34 6.51 -11.60
CA ALA A 319 -6.84 5.83 -10.41
C ALA A 319 -7.18 4.35 -10.69
N THR A 320 -6.39 3.67 -11.51
CA THR A 320 -6.61 2.27 -11.93
C THR A 320 -6.00 1.22 -10.98
N GLY A 321 -5.56 1.64 -9.79
CA GLY A 321 -4.97 0.77 -8.78
C GLY A 321 -3.46 0.56 -8.97
N PHE A 322 -2.92 -0.42 -8.27
CA PHE A 322 -1.48 -0.67 -8.16
C PHE A 322 -1.16 -2.16 -8.31
N ARG A 323 0.12 -2.48 -8.53
CA ARG A 323 0.63 -3.84 -8.63
C ARG A 323 2.04 -3.95 -8.01
N PRO A 324 2.50 -5.15 -7.62
CA PRO A 324 3.85 -5.33 -7.08
C PRO A 324 4.92 -5.16 -8.16
N ASP A 325 6.05 -4.57 -7.79
CA ASP A 325 7.28 -4.66 -8.59
C ASP A 325 7.99 -6.00 -8.31
N LEU A 326 8.05 -6.88 -9.31
CA LEU A 326 8.68 -8.19 -9.21
C LEU A 326 10.01 -8.27 -9.97
N ASP A 327 10.43 -7.20 -10.67
CA ASP A 327 11.59 -7.24 -11.55
C ASP A 327 12.89 -7.42 -10.76
N MET A 328 12.98 -6.88 -9.55
CA MET A 328 14.13 -7.10 -8.67
C MET A 328 14.26 -8.55 -8.17
N LEU A 329 13.24 -9.39 -8.35
CA LEU A 329 13.16 -10.76 -7.80
C LEU A 329 13.44 -11.86 -8.83
N ARG A 330 13.95 -11.53 -10.02
CA ARG A 330 14.14 -12.49 -11.13
C ARG A 330 14.98 -13.71 -10.76
N GLU A 331 15.98 -13.53 -9.88
CA GLU A 331 16.88 -14.60 -9.41
C GLU A 331 16.42 -15.30 -8.13
N VAL A 332 15.29 -14.88 -7.56
CA VAL A 332 14.66 -15.45 -6.35
C VAL A 332 13.62 -16.49 -6.76
N ARG A 333 13.55 -17.61 -6.04
CA ARG A 333 12.52 -18.64 -6.25
C ARG A 333 11.21 -18.29 -5.54
N VAL A 334 10.43 -17.39 -6.12
CA VAL A 334 9.10 -17.02 -5.62
C VAL A 334 8.01 -17.98 -6.09
N SER A 335 6.96 -18.16 -5.30
CA SER A 335 5.74 -18.88 -5.69
C SER A 335 4.56 -17.92 -5.60
N LEU A 336 4.11 -17.46 -6.76
CA LEU A 336 3.04 -16.49 -6.90
C LEU A 336 1.83 -17.12 -7.61
N ASP A 337 0.67 -16.57 -7.33
CA ASP A 337 -0.54 -16.75 -8.12
C ASP A 337 -0.42 -16.03 -9.48
N GLU A 338 -0.97 -16.64 -10.53
CA GLU A 338 -0.81 -16.21 -11.92
C GLU A 338 -1.66 -14.98 -12.26
N ILE A 339 -2.70 -14.68 -11.47
CA ILE A 339 -3.67 -13.62 -11.73
C ILE A 339 -3.43 -12.44 -10.80
N VAL A 340 -3.43 -12.71 -9.49
CA VAL A 340 -3.35 -11.71 -8.43
C VAL A 340 -1.92 -11.26 -8.19
N GLU A 341 -0.91 -12.08 -8.52
CA GLU A 341 0.51 -11.83 -8.21
C GLU A 341 0.81 -11.78 -6.70
N ALA A 342 -0.03 -12.42 -5.88
CA ALA A 342 0.19 -12.64 -4.46
C ALA A 342 0.91 -14.00 -4.21
N PRO A 343 1.51 -14.25 -3.03
CA PRO A 343 1.96 -15.59 -2.65
C PRO A 343 0.85 -16.62 -2.87
N ARG A 344 1.20 -17.74 -3.48
CA ARG A 344 0.22 -18.72 -3.99
C ARG A 344 -0.75 -19.23 -2.92
N GLN A 345 -0.28 -19.41 -1.68
CA GLN A 345 -1.12 -19.88 -0.57
C GLN A 345 -2.04 -18.77 -0.03
N LEU A 346 -1.62 -17.51 -0.14
CA LEU A 346 -2.40 -16.35 0.28
C LEU A 346 -3.50 -16.00 -0.73
N ALA A 347 -3.23 -16.11 -2.04
CA ALA A 347 -4.12 -15.60 -3.09
C ALA A 347 -5.60 -16.04 -2.96
N PRO A 348 -5.93 -17.32 -2.66
CA PRO A 348 -7.32 -17.74 -2.48
C PRO A 348 -8.03 -17.08 -1.30
N LEU A 349 -7.30 -16.56 -0.31
CA LEU A 349 -7.85 -15.93 0.89
C LEU A 349 -8.14 -14.44 0.71
N ILE A 350 -7.63 -13.84 -0.37
CA ILE A 350 -7.68 -12.39 -0.61
C ILE A 350 -8.18 -12.03 -2.01
N ASP A 351 -8.57 -13.02 -2.83
CA ASP A 351 -9.03 -12.78 -4.20
C ASP A 351 -10.20 -11.78 -4.19
N PRO A 352 -10.07 -10.63 -4.87
CA PRO A 352 -11.12 -9.61 -4.90
C PRO A 352 -12.43 -10.07 -5.53
N ASN A 353 -12.46 -11.18 -6.25
CA ASN A 353 -13.68 -11.78 -6.79
C ASN A 353 -14.45 -12.61 -5.74
N LEU A 354 -13.79 -12.98 -4.64
CA LEU A 354 -14.34 -13.86 -3.59
C LEU A 354 -14.45 -13.18 -2.23
N HIS A 355 -13.57 -12.23 -1.94
CA HIS A 355 -13.43 -11.62 -0.62
C HIS A 355 -13.61 -10.10 -0.64
N SER A 356 -14.12 -9.56 0.47
CA SER A 356 -14.13 -8.14 0.78
C SER A 356 -13.20 -7.88 1.98
N CYS A 357 -12.94 -6.61 2.32
CA CYS A 357 -12.05 -6.25 3.44
C CYS A 357 -12.44 -6.92 4.77
N GLY A 358 -13.72 -7.28 4.97
CA GLY A 358 -14.22 -7.91 6.20
C GLY A 358 -14.20 -9.44 6.21
N THR A 359 -13.85 -10.09 5.09
CA THR A 359 -13.88 -11.56 4.97
C THR A 359 -12.50 -12.18 4.75
N VAL A 360 -11.45 -11.39 4.88
CA VAL A 360 -10.06 -11.84 4.79
C VAL A 360 -9.63 -12.38 6.15
N TYR A 361 -9.21 -13.65 6.17
CA TYR A 361 -8.68 -14.27 7.37
C TYR A 361 -7.28 -13.74 7.69
N PRO A 362 -6.94 -13.62 8.98
CA PRO A 362 -5.56 -13.42 9.41
C PRO A 362 -4.63 -14.50 8.82
N HIS A 363 -3.43 -14.08 8.42
CA HIS A 363 -2.44 -14.95 7.75
C HIS A 363 -1.02 -14.51 8.10
N GLY A 364 -0.10 -15.46 8.05
CA GLY A 364 1.28 -15.26 8.48
C GLY A 364 2.27 -16.03 7.64
N VAL A 365 3.37 -16.46 8.24
CA VAL A 365 4.50 -17.08 7.55
C VAL A 365 4.14 -18.34 6.78
N ALA A 366 3.07 -19.05 7.17
CA ALA A 366 2.59 -20.24 6.48
C ALA A 366 2.12 -19.91 5.06
N GLU A 367 1.36 -18.84 4.89
CA GLU A 367 0.81 -18.40 3.60
C GLU A 367 1.82 -17.57 2.79
N LEU A 368 2.79 -16.94 3.45
CA LEU A 368 3.80 -16.06 2.83
C LEU A 368 5.08 -16.79 2.42
N GLY A 369 5.21 -18.07 2.77
CA GLY A 369 6.39 -18.87 2.44
C GLY A 369 6.58 -19.06 0.93
N HIS A 370 7.84 -19.00 0.49
CA HIS A 370 8.24 -19.24 -0.89
C HIS A 370 9.20 -20.44 -0.99
N PRO A 371 9.38 -21.02 -2.20
CA PRO A 371 10.41 -22.03 -2.44
C PRO A 371 11.83 -21.54 -2.15
N GLU A 372 12.06 -20.22 -2.17
CA GLU A 372 13.29 -19.61 -1.69
C GLU A 372 13.29 -19.55 -0.14
N PRO A 373 14.21 -20.27 0.54
CA PRO A 373 14.26 -20.25 2.01
C PRO A 373 14.63 -18.87 2.55
N ASN A 374 14.00 -18.44 3.65
CA ASN A 374 14.27 -17.16 4.32
C ASN A 374 14.03 -15.91 3.44
N PHE A 375 13.23 -16.03 2.39
CA PHE A 375 12.72 -14.90 1.61
C PHE A 375 11.21 -14.80 1.79
N TYR A 376 10.72 -13.60 2.07
CA TYR A 376 9.30 -13.33 2.28
C TYR A 376 8.88 -12.05 1.56
N ILE A 377 7.66 -12.05 1.03
CA ILE A 377 6.98 -10.82 0.57
C ILE A 377 5.88 -10.54 1.60
N ALA A 378 5.83 -9.33 2.15
CA ALA A 378 4.88 -8.93 3.19
C ALA A 378 4.27 -7.53 2.93
N GLY A 379 3.25 -7.20 3.71
CA GLY A 379 2.48 -5.96 3.59
C GLY A 379 1.66 -5.90 2.31
N MET A 380 1.39 -4.68 1.84
CA MET A 380 0.60 -4.46 0.62
C MET A 380 1.17 -5.19 -0.61
N LYS A 381 2.50 -5.43 -0.66
CA LYS A 381 3.11 -6.15 -1.78
C LYS A 381 2.69 -7.61 -1.83
N SER A 382 2.47 -8.25 -0.69
CA SER A 382 2.02 -9.65 -0.65
C SER A 382 0.57 -9.81 -1.11
N TYR A 383 -0.20 -8.72 -1.17
CA TYR A 383 -1.57 -8.75 -1.69
C TYR A 383 -1.62 -8.69 -3.23
N GLY A 384 -0.48 -8.48 -3.89
CA GLY A 384 -0.40 -8.38 -5.33
C GLY A 384 -1.33 -7.27 -5.86
N ARG A 385 -2.36 -7.66 -6.60
CA ARG A 385 -3.40 -6.76 -7.16
C ARG A 385 -4.67 -6.68 -6.33
N ALA A 386 -4.76 -7.41 -5.20
CA ALA A 386 -5.92 -7.36 -4.33
C ALA A 386 -5.99 -6.04 -3.53
N PRO A 387 -7.13 -5.34 -3.50
CA PRO A 387 -7.26 -4.02 -2.86
C PRO A 387 -7.67 -4.09 -1.37
N THR A 388 -7.68 -5.26 -0.76
CA THR A 388 -8.30 -5.54 0.57
C THR A 388 -7.31 -5.54 1.73
N PHE A 389 -6.11 -4.99 1.54
CA PHE A 389 -5.08 -4.94 2.57
C PHE A 389 -5.46 -4.04 3.75
N LEU A 390 -5.13 -4.50 4.96
CA LEU A 390 -5.25 -3.74 6.21
C LEU A 390 -3.90 -3.72 6.93
N LEU A 391 -3.57 -2.63 7.62
CA LEU A 391 -2.28 -2.55 8.34
C LEU A 391 -2.15 -3.63 9.42
N LEU A 392 -3.24 -3.93 10.12
CA LEU A 392 -3.30 -5.03 11.10
C LEU A 392 -2.90 -6.39 10.50
N THR A 393 -3.35 -6.71 9.28
CA THR A 393 -2.93 -7.96 8.64
C THR A 393 -1.44 -7.90 8.32
N GLY A 394 -0.93 -6.77 7.82
CA GLY A 394 0.51 -6.56 7.62
C GLY A 394 1.36 -6.71 8.88
N TYR A 395 0.89 -6.22 10.03
CA TYR A 395 1.60 -6.37 11.30
C TYR A 395 1.64 -7.81 11.79
N GLU A 396 0.53 -8.54 11.64
CA GLU A 396 0.49 -9.97 11.94
C GLU A 396 1.43 -10.79 11.03
N GLN A 397 1.50 -10.45 9.74
CA GLN A 397 2.42 -11.08 8.79
C GLN A 397 3.88 -10.95 9.27
N VAL A 398 4.32 -9.74 9.62
CA VAL A 398 5.73 -9.50 9.99
C VAL A 398 6.06 -9.98 11.40
N ARG A 399 5.10 -9.99 12.33
CA ARG A 399 5.24 -10.66 13.63
C ARG A 399 5.52 -12.15 13.43
N SER A 400 4.70 -12.82 12.62
CA SER A 400 4.82 -14.25 12.31
C SER A 400 6.15 -14.57 11.60
N ILE A 401 6.57 -13.75 10.63
CA ILE A 401 7.88 -13.88 9.96
C ILE A 401 9.03 -13.68 10.96
N ALA A 402 8.94 -12.71 11.86
CA ALA A 402 9.98 -12.46 12.86
C ALA A 402 10.14 -13.64 13.82
N ASP A 403 9.04 -14.28 14.26
CA ASP A 403 9.08 -15.52 15.04
C ASP A 403 9.78 -16.65 14.26
N GLU A 404 9.48 -16.80 12.97
CA GLU A 404 10.13 -17.80 12.12
C GLU A 404 11.65 -17.59 12.04
N LEU A 405 12.08 -16.35 11.80
CA LEU A 405 13.49 -16.00 11.63
C LEU A 405 14.29 -16.04 12.94
N ALA A 406 13.61 -15.94 14.08
CA ALA A 406 14.15 -16.14 15.43
C ALA A 406 14.20 -17.63 15.84
N GLY A 407 13.62 -18.54 15.06
CA GLY A 407 13.55 -19.98 15.38
C GLY A 407 12.35 -20.38 16.24
N ASN A 408 11.41 -19.46 16.49
CA ASN A 408 10.18 -19.70 17.24
C ASN A 408 9.10 -20.30 16.31
N HIS A 409 9.40 -21.45 15.69
CA HIS A 409 8.58 -22.01 14.61
C HIS A 409 7.12 -22.24 15.00
N GLU A 410 6.85 -22.71 16.22
CA GLU A 410 5.47 -22.93 16.69
C GLU A 410 4.70 -21.61 16.83
N ALA A 411 5.31 -20.61 17.49
CA ALA A 411 4.71 -19.28 17.68
C ALA A 411 4.46 -18.56 16.35
N ALA A 412 5.31 -18.80 15.35
CA ALA A 412 5.14 -18.25 14.02
C ALA A 412 3.85 -18.73 13.32
N ARG A 413 3.32 -19.92 13.64
CA ARG A 413 2.09 -20.46 13.03
C ARG A 413 0.82 -20.14 13.82
N ILE A 414 0.95 -19.58 15.02
CA ILE A 414 -0.19 -19.14 15.82
C ILE A 414 -0.55 -17.73 15.37
N VAL A 415 -1.74 -17.56 14.80
CA VAL A 415 -2.24 -16.23 14.43
C VAL A 415 -2.73 -15.49 15.68
N GLN A 416 -2.24 -14.27 15.90
CA GLN A 416 -2.58 -13.46 17.09
C GLN A 416 -3.47 -12.25 16.77
N LEU A 417 -3.95 -12.14 15.53
CA LEU A 417 -4.81 -11.03 15.10
C LEU A 417 -6.28 -11.34 15.36
N GLU A 418 -6.90 -10.51 16.19
CA GLU A 418 -8.35 -10.42 16.33
C GLU A 418 -8.87 -9.26 15.48
N LEU A 419 -9.74 -9.55 14.50
CA LEU A 419 -10.45 -8.53 13.73
C LEU A 419 -11.81 -8.27 14.40
N PRO A 420 -12.25 -7.00 14.56
CA PRO A 420 -13.59 -6.70 15.05
C PRO A 420 -14.66 -7.24 14.10
N ASP A 421 -15.77 -7.77 14.64
CA ASP A 421 -16.90 -8.29 13.86
C ASP A 421 -17.52 -7.24 12.91
N THR A 422 -17.40 -5.96 13.24
CA THR A 422 -17.89 -4.83 12.42
C THR A 422 -16.91 -4.40 11.33
N GLY A 423 -15.74 -5.05 11.22
CA GLY A 423 -14.63 -4.62 10.38
C GLY A 423 -13.83 -3.44 10.96
N VAL A 424 -12.69 -3.15 10.34
CA VAL A 424 -11.67 -2.18 10.81
C VAL A 424 -11.86 -0.78 10.20
N CYS A 425 -12.92 -0.56 9.42
CA CYS A 425 -13.15 0.69 8.70
C CYS A 425 -14.20 1.56 9.41
N SER A 426 -13.86 2.82 9.72
CA SER A 426 -14.76 3.87 10.19
C SER A 426 -14.59 5.10 9.31
N THR A 427 -15.69 5.69 8.84
CA THR A 427 -15.69 6.75 7.82
C THR A 427 -16.70 7.85 8.11
N ASN A 428 -16.77 8.30 9.36
CA ASN A 428 -17.60 9.47 9.69
C ASN A 428 -16.97 10.73 9.07
N LEU A 429 -17.53 11.21 7.96
CA LEU A 429 -17.20 12.50 7.34
C LEU A 429 -17.75 13.62 8.24
N PRO A 430 -16.97 14.65 8.59
CA PRO A 430 -17.54 15.85 9.21
C PRO A 430 -18.34 16.64 8.15
N ASP A 431 -19.53 17.11 8.54
CA ASP A 431 -20.40 17.92 7.69
C ASP A 431 -19.67 19.15 7.14
N ALA A 432 -19.76 19.33 5.82
CA ALA A 432 -19.35 20.55 5.15
C ALA A 432 -20.41 21.64 5.35
N SER A 433 -20.62 22.06 6.59
CA SER A 433 -21.37 23.27 6.95
C SER A 433 -20.71 23.91 8.16
N GLY A 434 -19.73 24.78 7.89
CA GLY A 434 -19.20 25.67 8.91
C GLY A 434 -20.26 26.70 9.29
N CYS A 435 -20.73 26.65 10.53
CA CYS A 435 -21.15 27.82 11.30
C CYS A 435 -20.66 27.61 12.73
N ALA A 436 -19.95 28.61 13.25
CA ALA A 436 -19.63 28.72 14.66
C ALA A 436 -20.93 28.63 15.48
N ASP A 437 -20.91 27.86 16.56
CA ASP A 437 -21.80 28.11 17.69
C ASP A 437 -20.93 28.23 18.94
N ASP A 438 -20.69 29.48 19.31
CA ASP A 438 -20.53 29.90 20.69
C ASP A 438 -21.73 29.38 21.51
N GLY A 439 -21.47 28.88 22.71
CA GLY A 439 -22.44 28.12 23.51
C GLY A 439 -23.69 28.89 23.97
N PRO A 440 -24.43 28.30 24.91
CA PRO A 440 -24.77 29.14 26.07
C PRO A 440 -24.45 28.46 27.39
N ALA A 441 -23.84 29.25 28.27
CA ALA A 441 -23.96 29.09 29.69
C ALA A 441 -25.44 29.22 30.11
N ALA A 442 -25.93 28.27 30.90
CA ALA A 442 -27.04 28.48 31.81
C ALA A 442 -26.84 27.60 33.05
N GLY A 443 -26.56 28.26 34.18
CA GLY A 443 -26.67 27.64 35.49
C GLY A 443 -28.14 27.51 35.93
N GLY A 444 -28.38 26.68 36.93
CA GLY A 444 -29.66 26.62 37.62
C GLY A 444 -29.91 25.31 38.35
N CYS A 445 -29.70 25.32 39.66
CA CYS A 445 -30.16 24.33 40.63
C CYS A 445 -31.66 23.99 40.49
N CYS A 446 -32.05 22.77 40.87
CA CYS A 446 -32.96 22.50 42.01
C CYS A 446 -33.26 21.00 42.21
N SER A 447 -33.35 20.64 43.50
CA SER A 447 -33.82 19.41 44.18
C SER A 447 -32.88 18.21 44.23
#